data_AF-A0AAN6GV85-F1
#
_entry.id   AF-A0AAN6GV85-F1
#
_cell.length_a   1.000
_cell.length_b   1.000
_cell.length_c   1.000
_cell.angle_alpha   90.00
_cell.angle_beta   90.00
_cell.angle_gamma   90.00
#
_symmetry.space_group_name_H-M   'P 1'
#
loop_
_entity.id
_entity.type
_entity.pdbx_description
1 polymer ?
#
loop_
_entity_poly.entity_id
_entity_poly.type
_entity_poly.pdbx_seq_one_letter_code
_entity_poly.pdbx_strand_id
1 'polypeptide(L)'
;MEFVLEVCEAVKAAWEPSEEQPIIFNLPATVEMSTPNIYADQIEFFCRNISEREKICVSLHPHNDRGCAVAAAELAQMAGADRVEGTLF
;
A
#
# COMPACT_ATOMS: atom_id res chain seq x y z
N MET A 1 -1.30 -3.06 -11.82
CA MET A 1 -0.61 -2.11 -10.93
C MET A 1 0.09 -0.96 -11.63
N GLU A 2 0.47 -1.10 -12.90
CA GLU A 2 1.15 -0.05 -13.68
C GLU A 2 0.48 1.32 -13.61
N PHE A 3 -0.84 1.40 -13.81
CA PHE A 3 -1.57 2.67 -13.71
C PHE A 3 -1.48 3.34 -12.33
N VAL A 4 -1.49 2.55 -11.25
CA VAL A 4 -1.36 3.09 -9.89
C VAL A 4 0.06 3.63 -9.67
N LEU A 5 1.08 2.95 -10.18
CA LEU A 5 2.45 3.47 -10.14
C LEU A 5 2.55 4.79 -10.89
N GLU A 6 2.01 4.89 -12.10
CA GLU A 6 2.02 6.13 -12.88
C GLU A 6 1.38 7.29 -12.11
N VAL A 7 0.21 7.07 -11.51
CA VAL A 7 -0.49 8.08 -10.72
C VAL A 7 0.30 8.45 -9.47
N CYS A 8 0.80 7.48 -8.71
CA CYS A 8 1.59 7.73 -7.51
C CYS A 8 2.90 8.45 -7.83
N GLU A 9 3.58 8.12 -8.94
CA GLU A 9 4.78 8.84 -9.38
C GLU A 9 4.46 10.29 -9.75
N ALA A 10 3.37 10.53 -10.47
CA ALA A 10 2.94 11.89 -10.80
C ALA A 10 2.63 12.72 -9.54
N VAL A 11 1.96 12.11 -8.56
CA VAL A 11 1.67 12.75 -7.26
C VAL A 11 2.96 13.00 -6.48
N LYS A 12 3.86 12.01 -6.42
CA LYS A 12 5.15 12.13 -5.73
C LYS A 12 5.99 13.26 -6.33
N ALA A 13 6.04 13.34 -7.65
CA ALA A 13 6.76 14.40 -8.38
C ALA A 13 6.17 15.79 -8.10
N ALA A 14 4.85 15.91 -7.96
CA ALA A 14 4.20 17.18 -7.61
C ALA A 14 4.36 17.54 -6.12
N TRP A 15 4.48 16.54 -5.25
CA TRP A 15 4.57 16.72 -3.80
C TRP A 15 6.00 16.96 -3.30
N GLU A 16 7.00 16.42 -3.99
CA GLU A 16 8.42 16.53 -3.67
C GLU A 16 8.76 16.07 -2.22
N PRO A 17 8.44 14.82 -1.83
CA PRO A 17 8.76 14.33 -0.49
C PRO A 17 10.28 14.21 -0.24
N SER A 18 10.66 14.11 1.03
CA SER A 18 12.03 13.78 1.46
C SER A 18 12.04 12.56 2.39
N GLU A 19 13.23 12.06 2.74
CA GLU A 19 13.35 10.98 3.72
C GLU A 19 12.86 11.40 5.13
N GLU A 20 13.04 12.67 5.49
CA GLU A 20 12.58 13.24 6.77
C GLU A 20 11.07 13.56 6.76
N GLN A 21 10.50 13.78 5.57
CA GLN A 21 9.09 14.07 5.36
C GLN A 21 8.52 13.21 4.22
N PRO A 22 8.36 11.89 4.46
CA PRO A 22 7.90 10.97 3.44
C PRO A 22 6.43 11.19 3.11
N ILE A 23 6.05 11.01 1.85
CA ILE A 23 4.65 10.98 1.44
C ILE A 23 4.02 9.64 1.83
N ILE A 24 2.76 9.64 2.27
CA ILE A 24 2.01 8.42 2.52
C ILE A 24 1.21 8.06 1.27
N PHE A 25 1.49 6.90 0.70
CA PHE A 25 0.59 6.28 -0.27
C PHE A 25 -0.23 5.20 0.42
N ASN A 26 -1.51 5.50 0.64
CA ASN A 26 -2.48 4.53 1.13
C ASN A 26 -3.05 3.74 -0.03
N LEU A 27 -2.86 2.42 0.00
CA LEU A 27 -3.34 1.48 -1.00
C LEU A 27 -4.50 0.69 -0.38
N PRO A 28 -5.76 1.09 -0.60
CA PRO A 28 -6.88 0.42 0.05
C PRO A 28 -7.33 -0.82 -0.74
N ALA A 29 -7.67 -1.88 -0.02
CA ALA A 29 -8.66 -2.84 -0.53
C ALA A 29 -10.04 -2.33 -0.10
N THR A 30 -10.52 -1.27 -0.76
CA THR A 30 -11.79 -0.60 -0.45
C THR A 30 -12.97 -1.57 -0.45
N VAL A 31 -12.91 -2.56 -1.34
CA VAL A 31 -13.68 -3.80 -1.23
C VAL A 31 -12.66 -4.91 -1.32
N GLU A 32 -12.73 -5.88 -0.42
CA GLU A 32 -11.88 -7.06 -0.49
C GLU A 32 -12.32 -7.91 -1.71
N MET A 33 -11.59 -7.83 -2.83
CA MET A 33 -12.01 -8.46 -4.10
C MET A 33 -11.41 -9.86 -4.34
N SER A 34 -10.30 -10.18 -3.68
CA SER A 34 -9.53 -11.41 -3.92
C SER A 34 -9.04 -12.04 -2.62
N THR A 35 -8.26 -13.12 -2.71
CA THR A 35 -7.59 -13.69 -1.53
C THR A 35 -6.44 -12.79 -1.06
N PRO A 36 -6.06 -12.85 0.22
CA PRO A 36 -5.10 -11.92 0.82
C PRO A 36 -3.70 -12.00 0.21
N ASN A 37 -3.29 -13.17 -0.31
CA ASN A 37 -2.01 -13.31 -1.00
C ASN A 37 -1.92 -12.49 -2.30
N ILE A 38 -3.03 -12.35 -3.04
CA ILE A 38 -3.06 -11.54 -4.26
C ILE A 38 -2.90 -10.06 -3.91
N TYR A 39 -3.50 -9.61 -2.81
CA TYR A 39 -3.30 -8.25 -2.32
C TYR A 39 -1.85 -8.03 -1.88
N ALA A 40 -1.24 -8.99 -1.16
CA ALA A 40 0.17 -8.92 -0.80
C ALA A 40 1.10 -8.84 -2.03
N ASP A 41 0.84 -9.62 -3.10
CA ASP A 41 1.59 -9.54 -4.35
C ASP A 41 1.50 -8.16 -5.00
N GLN A 42 0.33 -7.51 -4.95
CA GLN A 42 0.14 -6.15 -5.46
C GLN A 42 0.95 -5.11 -4.66
N ILE A 43 0.99 -5.27 -3.34
CA ILE A 43 1.77 -4.40 -2.44
C ILE A 43 3.27 -4.62 -2.67
N GLU A 44 3.73 -5.87 -2.76
CA GLU A 44 5.14 -6.19 -3.06
C GLU A 44 5.54 -5.58 -4.41
N PHE A 45 4.68 -5.72 -5.42
CA PHE A 45 4.89 -5.11 -6.73
C PHE A 45 5.00 -3.60 -6.62
N PHE A 46 4.09 -2.93 -5.91
CA PHE A 46 4.17 -1.47 -5.74
C PHE A 46 5.48 -1.06 -5.05
N CYS A 47 5.81 -1.69 -3.91
CA CYS A 47 7.01 -1.40 -3.13
C CYS A 47 8.32 -1.60 -3.92
N ARG A 48 8.37 -2.59 -4.82
CA ARG A 48 9.55 -2.85 -5.65
C ARG A 48 9.72 -1.93 -6.85
N ASN A 49 8.63 -1.29 -7.31
CA ASN A 49 8.63 -0.57 -8.58
C ASN A 49 8.45 0.94 -8.43
N ILE A 50 7.93 1.43 -7.29
CA ILE A 50 7.89 2.87 -7.01
C ILE A 50 9.32 3.39 -6.78
N SER A 51 9.67 4.49 -7.44
CA SER A 51 11.00 5.09 -7.32
C SER A 51 11.13 5.93 -6.04
N GLU A 52 12.36 6.06 -5.54
CA GLU A 52 12.67 6.77 -4.29
C GLU A 52 11.84 6.23 -3.11
N ARG A 53 11.79 4.90 -2.99
CA ARG A 53 10.98 4.16 -2.01
C ARG A 53 11.23 4.59 -0.57
N GLU A 54 12.45 5.06 -0.26
CA GLU A 54 12.85 5.62 1.03
C GLU A 54 12.10 6.90 1.41
N LYS A 55 11.55 7.63 0.43
CA LYS A 55 10.75 8.86 0.63
C LYS A 55 9.25 8.60 0.74
N ILE A 56 8.86 7.32 0.86
CA ILE A 56 7.47 6.88 0.81
C ILE A 56 7.17 6.02 2.02
N CYS A 57 6.03 6.28 2.66
CA CYS A 57 5.42 5.38 3.62
C CYS A 57 4.24 4.67 2.94
N VAL A 58 4.36 3.36 2.71
CA VAL A 58 3.28 2.56 2.11
C VAL A 58 2.31 2.15 3.21
N SER A 59 1.08 2.63 3.10
CA SER A 59 0.00 2.36 4.05
C SER A 59 -1.03 1.40 3.47
N LEU A 60 -1.47 0.46 4.29
CA LEU A 60 -2.50 -0.52 3.98
C LEU A 60 -3.84 -0.08 4.56
N HIS A 61 -4.92 -0.28 3.82
CA HIS A 61 -6.29 -0.10 4.32
C HIS A 61 -7.19 -1.22 3.78
N PRO A 62 -7.08 -2.45 4.33
CA PRO A 62 -7.91 -3.57 3.88
C PRO A 62 -9.29 -3.57 4.55
N HIS A 63 -10.36 -3.59 3.75
CA HIS A 63 -11.71 -3.92 4.23
C HIS A 63 -11.90 -5.44 4.33
N ASN A 64 -13.00 -5.87 4.94
CA ASN A 64 -13.21 -7.26 5.37
C ASN A 64 -14.36 -7.97 4.65
N ASP A 65 -14.67 -7.58 3.41
CA ASP A 65 -15.81 -8.10 2.64
C ASP A 65 -15.74 -9.63 2.40
N ARG A 66 -14.54 -10.20 2.36
CA ARG A 66 -14.30 -11.65 2.21
C ARG A 66 -13.77 -12.28 3.51
N GLY A 67 -13.81 -11.53 4.62
CA GLY A 67 -13.43 -12.01 5.94
C GLY A 67 -11.93 -12.24 6.14
N CYS A 68 -11.07 -11.68 5.28
CA CYS A 68 -9.63 -11.91 5.30
C CYS A 68 -8.79 -10.64 5.51
N ALA A 69 -9.39 -9.52 5.96
CA ALA A 69 -8.70 -8.24 6.12
C ALA A 69 -7.44 -8.31 6.98
N VAL A 70 -7.50 -9.05 8.10
CA VAL A 70 -6.36 -9.24 9.00
C VAL A 70 -5.23 -9.97 8.28
N ALA A 71 -5.55 -11.06 7.57
CA ALA A 71 -4.56 -11.79 6.77
C ALA A 71 -4.00 -10.92 5.63
N ALA A 72 -4.84 -10.11 4.98
CA ALA A 72 -4.39 -9.18 3.95
C ALA A 72 -3.40 -8.15 4.50
N ALA A 73 -3.68 -7.59 5.68
CA ALA A 73 -2.77 -6.67 6.36
C ALA A 73 -1.43 -7.33 6.71
N GLU A 74 -1.46 -8.50 7.36
CA GLU A 74 -0.24 -9.21 7.79
C GLU A 74 0.65 -9.62 6.62
N LEU A 75 0.06 -10.20 5.56
CA LEU A 75 0.82 -10.60 4.37
C LEU A 75 1.39 -9.38 3.64
N ALA A 76 0.63 -8.28 3.54
CA ALA A 76 1.10 -7.08 2.88
C ALA A 76 2.17 -6.32 3.69
N GLN A 77 2.18 -6.43 5.02
CA GLN A 77 3.32 -5.96 5.83
C GLN A 77 4.58 -6.76 5.51
N MET A 78 4.49 -8.09 5.39
CA MET A 78 5.62 -8.91 4.94
C MET A 78 6.07 -8.59 3.51
N ALA A 79 5.15 -8.13 2.66
CA ALA A 79 5.43 -7.65 1.31
C ALA A 79 6.13 -6.26 1.27
N GLY A 80 6.34 -5.61 2.42
CA GLY A 80 7.12 -4.38 2.53
C GLY A 80 6.30 -3.10 2.74
N ALA A 81 5.04 -3.20 3.18
CA ALA A 81 4.30 -2.04 3.65
C ALA A 81 4.76 -1.59 5.05
N ASP A 82 4.65 -0.29 5.31
CA ASP A 82 5.19 0.35 6.52
C ASP A 82 4.11 0.65 7.56
N ARG A 83 2.87 0.86 7.11
CA ARG A 83 1.76 1.35 7.94
C ARG A 83 0.46 0.60 7.67
N VAL A 84 -0.40 0.49 8.68
CA VAL A 84 -1.72 -0.13 8.60
C VAL A 84 -2.78 0.82 9.17
N GLU A 85 -3.85 1.04 8.42
CA GLU A 85 -5.07 1.69 8.87
C GLU A 85 -6.14 0.66 9.23
N GLY A 86 -6.77 0.84 10.38
CA GLY A 86 -7.83 -0.03 10.88
C GLY A 86 -8.61 0.64 12.01
N THR A 87 -9.54 -0.10 12.61
CA THR A 87 -10.41 0.38 13.69
C THR A 87 -10.28 -0.49 14.93
N LEU A 88 -10.52 0.10 16.11
CA LEU A 88 -10.78 -0.66 17.33
C LEU A 88 -12.21 -1.21 17.29
N PHE A 89 -12.44 -2.31 18.01
CA PHE A 89 -13.74 -2.98 18.10
C PHE A 89 -14.71 -2.22 18.99
#